data_AF-A0A495JLB6-F1
#
_entry.id   AF-A0A495JLB6-F1
#
_cell.length_a   1.000
_cell.length_b   1.000
_cell.length_c   1.000
_cell.angle_alpha   90.00
_cell.angle_beta   90.00
_cell.angle_gamma   90.00
#
_symmetry.space_group_name_H-M   'P 1'
#
loop_
_entity.id
_entity.type
_entity.pdbx_description
1 polymer ?
#
loop_
_entity_poly.entity_id
_entity_poly.type
_entity_poly.pdbx_seq_one_letter_code
_entity_poly.pdbx_strand_id
1 'polypeptide(L)' 'MTMIDKFRSRRDAARRARAIERALRSANSPAVRDEILTIAQRYYG' A
#
# COMPACT_ATOMS: atom_id res chain seq x y z
N MET A 1 23.16 3.75 -3.56
CA MET A 1 22.13 2.79 -3.11
C MET A 1 22.83 1.55 -2.56
N THR A 2 22.93 1.42 -1.24
CA THR A 2 23.59 0.27 -0.61
C THR A 2 22.67 -0.97 -0.64
N MET A 3 23.21 -2.18 -0.39
CA MET A 3 22.38 -3.37 -0.22
C MET A 3 21.35 -3.19 0.91
N ILE A 4 21.73 -2.51 2.00
CA ILE A 4 20.85 -2.19 3.12
C ILE A 4 19.67 -1.32 2.66
N ASP A 5 19.91 -0.33 1.81
CA ASP A 5 18.86 0.52 1.26
C ASP A 5 17.89 -0.27 0.37
N LYS A 6 18.40 -1.24 -0.40
CA LYS A 6 17.55 -2.16 -1.19
C LYS A 6 16.68 -3.04 -0.30
N PHE A 7 17.20 -3.56 0.80
CA PHE A 7 16.40 -4.36 1.74
C PHE A 7 15.34 -3.51 2.45
N ARG A 8 15.68 -2.28 2.82
CA ARG A 8 14.74 -1.33 3.43
C ARG A 8 13.60 -0.98 2.46
N SER A 9 13.92 -0.61 1.22
CA SER A 9 12.88 -0.27 0.23
C SER A 9 11.94 -1.43 -0.05
N ARG A 10 12.46 -2.66 -0.16
CA ARG A 10 11.63 -3.87 -0.34
C ARG A 10 10.71 -4.12 0.85
N ARG A 11 11.21 -3.94 2.09
CA ARG A 11 10.36 -4.07 3.29
C ARG A 11 9.28 -3.01 3.35
N ASP A 12 9.61 -1.77 3.03
CA ASP A 12 8.64 -0.67 3.05
C ASP A 12 7.57 -0.87 1.97
N ALA A 13 7.95 -1.30 0.77
CA ALA A 13 7.00 -1.70 -0.27
C ALA A 13 6.07 -2.84 0.21
N ALA A 14 6.63 -3.88 0.82
CA ALA A 14 5.85 -5.00 1.36
C ALA A 14 4.96 -4.60 2.56
N ARG A 15 5.37 -3.60 3.36
CA ARG A 15 4.56 -3.06 4.45
C ARG A 15 3.38 -2.25 3.89
N ARG A 16 3.61 -1.41 2.88
CA ARG A 16 2.58 -0.62 2.20
C ARG A 16 1.53 -1.52 1.53
N ALA A 17 1.97 -2.53 0.78
CA ALA A 17 1.06 -3.48 0.13
C ALA A 17 0.12 -4.17 1.14
N ARG A 18 0.66 -4.62 2.28
CA ARG A 18 -0.13 -5.25 3.35
C ARG A 18 -1.11 -4.28 4.02
N ALA A 19 -0.73 -3.02 4.19
CA ALA A 19 -1.62 -2.00 4.75
C ALA A 19 -2.81 -1.74 3.80
N ILE A 20 -2.54 -1.61 2.50
CA ILE A 20 -3.58 -1.44 1.47
C ILE A 20 -4.49 -2.66 1.44
N GLU A 21 -3.94 -3.88 1.39
CA GLU A 21 -4.73 -5.11 1.38
C GLU A 21 -5.66 -5.20 2.61
N ARG A 22 -5.14 -4.88 3.80
CA ARG A 22 -5.95 -4.85 5.04
C ARG A 22 -7.09 -3.84 4.93
N ALA A 23 -6.82 -2.63 4.44
CA ALA A 23 -7.83 -1.59 4.26
C ALA A 23 -8.91 -2.04 3.27
N LEU A 24 -8.53 -2.63 2.14
CA LEU A 24 -9.45 -3.16 1.13
C LEU A 24 -10.31 -4.31 1.67
N ARG A 25 -9.73 -5.19 2.50
CA ARG A 25 -10.47 -6.29 3.17
C ARG A 25 -11.44 -5.77 4.22
N SER A 26 -11.11 -4.70 4.93
CA SER A 26 -12.01 -4.08 5.93
C SER A 26 -13.09 -3.17 5.32
N ALA A 27 -12.96 -2.80 4.04
CA ALA A 27 -13.91 -1.94 3.37
C ALA A 27 -15.18 -2.71 2.99
N ASN A 28 -16.28 -2.37 3.65
CA ASN A 28 -17.60 -2.99 3.44
C ASN A 28 -18.42 -2.34 2.31
N SER A 29 -17.92 -1.26 1.71
CA SER A 29 -18.58 -0.55 0.60
C SER A 29 -17.66 -0.51 -0.62
N PRO A 30 -18.17 -0.77 -1.84
CA PRO A 30 -17.41 -0.60 -3.07
C PRO A 30 -16.85 0.82 -3.24
N ALA A 31 -17.60 1.87 -2.88
CA ALA A 31 -17.15 3.25 -3.00
C ALA A 31 -15.92 3.54 -2.11
N VAL A 32 -15.91 3.03 -0.89
CA VAL A 32 -14.77 3.18 0.04
C VAL A 32 -13.55 2.42 -0.48
N ARG A 33 -13.75 1.29 -1.15
CA ARG A 33 -12.67 0.53 -1.78
C ARG A 33 -12.00 1.32 -2.91
N ASP A 34 -12.79 1.99 -3.74
CA ASP A 34 -12.29 2.83 -4.84
C ASP A 34 -11.52 4.05 -4.33
N GLU A 35 -11.98 4.66 -3.23
CA GLU A 35 -11.25 5.73 -2.56
C GLU A 35 -9.90 5.25 -2.02
N ILE A 36 -9.85 4.09 -1.35
CA ILE A 36 -8.60 3.49 -0.85
C ILE A 36 -7.61 3.26 -2.00
N LEU A 37 -8.09 2.74 -3.14
CA LEU A 37 -7.25 2.52 -4.32
C LEU A 37 -6.73 3.83 -4.91
N THR A 38 -7.59 4.84 -5.01
CA THR A 38 -7.24 6.18 -5.50
C THR A 38 -6.18 6.85 -4.62
N ILE A 39 -6.37 6.78 -3.30
CA ILE A 39 -5.40 7.28 -2.32
C ILE A 39 -4.09 6.50 -2.43
N ALA A 40 -4.14 5.18 -2.48
CA ALA A 40 -2.94 4.34 -2.61
C ALA A 40 -2.14 4.67 -3.87
N GLN A 41 -2.81 4.87 -5.00
CA GLN A 41 -2.17 5.31 -6.25
C GLN A 41 -1.54 6.70 -6.12
N ARG A 42 -2.21 7.65 -5.48
CA ARG A 42 -1.67 9.01 -5.29
C ARG A 42 -0.40 9.04 -4.42
N TYR A 43 -0.33 8.21 -3.40
CA TYR A 43 0.78 8.23 -2.44
C TYR A 43 1.92 7.27 -2.80
N TYR A 44 1.67 6.25 -3.61
CA TYR A 44 2.64 5.18 -3.88
C TYR A 44 2.83 4.84 -5.38
N GLY A 45 2.01 5.39 -6.28
CA GLY A 45 2.23 5.34 -7.72
C GLY A 45 3.26 6.37 -8.15
#